data_AF-A0A454CNZ7-F1
#
_entry.id   AF-A0A454CNZ7-F1
#
_cell.length_a   1.000
_cell.length_b   1.000
_cell.length_c   1.000
_cell.angle_alpha   90.00
_cell.angle_beta   90.00
_cell.angle_gamma   90.00
#
_symmetry.space_group_name_H-M   'P 1'
#
loop_
_entity.id
_entity.type
_entity.pdbx_description
1 polymer ?
#
loop_
_entity_poly.entity_id
_entity_poly.type
_entity_poly.pdbx_seq_one_letter_code
_entity_poly.pdbx_strand_id
1 'polypeptide(L)'
;MKQINSQAVDNNWQALARAAFREDLDWQQRQLTAQVLTCGCSTEDLDVMQALEDWMTTNELSLHRWESILNEFKVGSVHEFAKFSVALRELVLLNL
;
A
#
# COMPACT_ATOMS: atom_id res chain seq x y z
N MET A 1 -10.88 0.76 -0.80
CA MET A 1 -11.79 0.83 -1.97
C MET A 1 -13.03 1.72 -1.76
N LYS A 2 -13.83 1.56 -0.68
CA LYS A 2 -15.06 2.35 -0.49
C LYS A 2 -14.85 3.87 -0.41
N GLN A 3 -13.82 4.34 0.29
CA GLN A 3 -13.51 5.79 0.43
C GLN A 3 -13.00 6.45 -0.85
N ILE A 4 -12.24 5.70 -1.67
CA ILE A 4 -11.82 6.15 -2.99
C ILE A 4 -13.05 6.32 -3.88
N ASN A 5 -14.03 5.41 -3.77
CA ASN A 5 -15.23 5.45 -4.58
C ASN A 5 -16.24 6.56 -4.26
N SER A 6 -16.18 7.11 -3.06
CA SER A 6 -17.09 8.16 -2.58
C SER A 6 -16.59 9.59 -2.82
N GLN A 7 -15.40 9.80 -3.37
CA GLN A 7 -14.94 11.16 -3.72
C GLN A 7 -15.64 11.66 -4.98
N ALA A 8 -16.25 12.84 -4.87
CA ALA A 8 -16.76 13.59 -6.01
C ALA A 8 -15.59 13.89 -6.96
N VAL A 9 -15.80 13.64 -8.24
CA VAL A 9 -14.83 13.94 -9.29
C VAL A 9 -15.26 15.28 -9.87
N ASP A 10 -14.66 16.38 -9.39
CA ASP A 10 -15.01 17.74 -9.83
C ASP A 10 -14.47 18.03 -11.24
N ASN A 11 -13.49 17.26 -11.74
CA ASN A 11 -12.99 17.35 -13.12
C ASN A 11 -12.33 16.07 -13.65
N ASN A 12 -12.08 16.04 -14.96
CA ASN A 12 -11.51 14.88 -15.66
C ASN A 12 -10.09 14.50 -15.19
N TRP A 13 -9.31 15.47 -14.70
CA TRP A 13 -7.96 15.23 -14.19
C TRP A 13 -7.95 14.53 -12.83
N GLN A 14 -8.93 14.82 -11.98
CA GLN A 14 -9.13 14.10 -10.72
C GLN A 14 -9.57 12.65 -10.96
N ALA A 15 -10.35 12.39 -12.03
CA ALA A 15 -10.72 11.04 -12.45
C ALA A 15 -9.48 10.23 -12.83
N LEU A 16 -8.60 10.83 -13.65
CA LEU A 16 -7.34 10.23 -14.09
C LEU A 16 -6.40 9.97 -12.92
N ALA A 17 -6.23 10.93 -12.01
CA ALA A 17 -5.41 10.76 -10.81
C ALA A 17 -5.91 9.61 -9.92
N ARG A 18 -7.23 9.48 -9.75
CA ARG A 18 -7.83 8.37 -9.01
C ARG A 18 -7.67 7.01 -9.71
N ALA A 19 -7.64 6.99 -11.04
CA ALA A 19 -7.33 5.78 -11.79
C ALA A 19 -5.86 5.38 -11.60
N ALA A 20 -4.94 6.33 -11.75
CA ALA A 20 -3.50 6.12 -11.56
C ALA A 20 -3.17 5.60 -10.16
N PHE A 21 -3.71 6.21 -9.10
CA PHE A 21 -3.47 5.73 -7.73
C PHE A 21 -3.97 4.30 -7.49
N ARG A 22 -5.04 3.88 -8.18
CA ARG A 22 -5.54 2.51 -8.04
C ARG A 22 -4.63 1.50 -8.73
N GLU A 23 -4.12 1.87 -9.90
CA GLU A 23 -3.16 1.07 -10.65
C GLU A 23 -1.85 0.92 -9.87
N ASP A 24 -1.34 2.01 -9.30
CA ASP A 24 -0.14 1.98 -8.47
C ASP A 24 -0.34 1.12 -7.21
N LEU A 25 -1.50 1.21 -6.55
CA LEU A 25 -1.83 0.35 -5.40
C LEU A 25 -1.90 -1.14 -5.77
N ASP A 26 -2.54 -1.47 -6.90
CA ASP A 26 -2.61 -2.86 -7.37
C ASP A 26 -1.22 -3.39 -7.72
N TRP A 27 -0.40 -2.56 -8.37
CA TRP A 27 0.99 -2.90 -8.68
C TRP A 27 1.80 -3.18 -7.40
N GLN A 28 1.71 -2.30 -6.41
CA GLN A 28 2.42 -2.44 -5.14
C GLN A 28 1.99 -3.69 -4.37
N GLN A 29 0.69 -3.99 -4.35
CA GLN A 29 0.17 -5.21 -3.73
C GLN A 29 0.78 -6.46 -4.36
N ARG A 30 0.92 -6.50 -5.70
CA ARG A 30 1.57 -7.62 -6.40
C ARG A 30 3.04 -7.73 -6.06
N GLN A 31 3.77 -6.61 -5.98
CA GLN A 31 5.18 -6.61 -5.59
C GLN A 31 5.37 -7.14 -4.17
N LEU A 32 4.60 -6.65 -3.20
CA LEU A 32 4.66 -7.10 -1.81
C LEU A 32 4.35 -8.60 -1.69
N THR A 33 3.34 -9.07 -2.42
CA THR A 33 2.99 -10.49 -2.46
C THR A 33 4.14 -11.34 -3.01
N ALA A 34 4.79 -10.88 -4.08
CA ALA A 34 5.96 -11.56 -4.63
C ALA A 34 7.12 -11.59 -3.63
N GLN A 35 7.42 -10.46 -2.97
CA GLN A 35 8.50 -10.39 -1.98
C GLN A 35 8.31 -11.39 -0.84
N VAL A 36 7.12 -11.43 -0.24
CA VAL A 36 6.78 -12.38 0.83
C VAL A 36 6.99 -13.83 0.36
N LEU A 37 6.53 -14.17 -0.85
CA LEU A 37 6.64 -15.53 -1.39
C LEU A 37 8.07 -15.91 -1.82
N THR A 38 8.91 -14.94 -2.17
CA THR A 38 10.32 -15.17 -2.56
C THR A 38 11.30 -15.17 -1.39
N CYS A 39 10.87 -14.79 -0.19
CA CYS A 39 11.74 -14.70 0.99
C CYS A 39 12.20 -16.09 1.49
N GLY A 40 11.47 -17.16 1.16
CA GLY A 40 11.89 -18.53 1.46
C GLY A 40 12.55 -19.22 0.26
N CYS A 41 13.87 -19.41 0.31
CA CYS A 41 14.67 -20.05 -0.73
C CYS A 41 14.43 -21.57 -0.91
N SER A 42 13.33 -22.15 -0.41
CA SER A 42 13.03 -23.58 -0.49
C SER A 42 11.67 -23.83 -1.12
N THR A 43 11.68 -24.24 -2.39
CA THR A 43 10.49 -24.38 -3.25
C THR A 43 9.63 -25.62 -2.96
N GLU A 44 10.03 -26.48 -2.02
CA GLU A 44 9.29 -27.74 -1.75
C GLU A 44 8.48 -27.73 -0.44
N ASP A 45 8.84 -26.91 0.56
CA ASP A 45 8.14 -26.79 1.86
C ASP A 45 8.15 -25.34 2.38
N LEU A 46 7.67 -24.39 1.57
CA LEU A 46 7.52 -23.00 2.03
C LEU A 46 6.37 -22.90 3.03
N ASP A 47 6.68 -22.72 4.32
CA ASP A 47 5.68 -22.27 5.29
C ASP A 47 5.38 -20.78 5.03
N VAL A 48 4.27 -20.54 4.33
CA VAL A 48 3.81 -19.20 3.95
C VAL A 48 3.55 -18.33 5.19
N MET A 49 3.11 -18.91 6.30
CA MET A 49 2.84 -18.15 7.53
C MET A 49 4.14 -17.68 8.16
N GLN A 50 5.14 -18.56 8.23
CA GLN A 50 6.47 -18.18 8.73
C GLN A 50 7.13 -17.14 7.82
N ALA A 51 7.06 -17.31 6.50
CA ALA A 51 7.63 -16.35 5.55
C ALA A 51 6.96 -14.97 5.65
N LEU A 52 5.65 -14.93 5.90
CA LEU A 52 4.93 -13.69 6.16
C LEU A 52 5.38 -13.05 7.48
N GLU A 53 5.51 -13.83 8.55
CA GLU A 53 5.93 -13.34 9.86
C GLU A 53 7.35 -12.77 9.81
N ASP A 54 8.28 -13.48 9.17
CA ASP A 54 9.67 -13.04 8.96
C ASP A 54 9.73 -11.74 8.14
N TRP A 55 8.91 -11.64 7.08
CA TRP A 55 8.80 -10.43 6.27
C TRP A 55 8.22 -9.27 7.10
N MET A 56 7.19 -9.51 7.92
CA MET A 56 6.59 -8.49 8.79
C MET A 56 7.58 -7.99 9.84
N THR A 57 8.35 -8.89 10.48
CA THR A 57 9.39 -8.50 11.44
C THR A 57 10.49 -7.70 10.77
N THR A 58 10.93 -8.10 9.59
CA THR A 58 11.96 -7.38 8.82
C THR A 58 11.49 -5.97 8.43
N ASN A 59 10.20 -5.80 8.14
CA ASN A 59 9.60 -4.55 7.67
C ASN A 59 8.84 -3.79 8.76
N GLU A 60 9.01 -4.14 10.05
CA GLU A 60 8.22 -3.63 11.17
C GLU A 60 8.17 -2.08 11.21
N LEU A 61 9.32 -1.42 11.00
CA LEU A 61 9.40 0.05 10.99
C LEU A 61 8.58 0.67 9.85
N SER A 62 8.65 0.08 8.66
CA SER A 62 7.93 0.56 7.48
C SER A 62 6.42 0.31 7.63
N LEU A 63 6.04 -0.84 8.21
CA LEU A 63 4.65 -1.16 8.55
C LEU A 63 4.07 -0.18 9.57
N HIS A 64 4.81 0.15 10.63
CA HIS A 64 4.38 1.12 11.64
C HIS A 64 4.17 2.52 11.02
N ARG A 65 5.06 2.96 10.13
CA ARG A 65 4.88 4.23 9.40
C ARG A 65 3.65 4.21 8.52
N TRP A 66 3.46 3.12 7.77
CA TRP A 66 2.28 2.93 6.94
C TRP A 66 0.97 2.99 7.76
N GLU A 67 0.92 2.32 8.91
CA GLU A 67 -0.22 2.38 9.82
C GLU A 67 -0.50 3.79 10.34
N SER A 68 0.54 4.55 10.69
CA SER A 68 0.41 5.95 11.10
C SER A 68 -0.21 6.80 10.00
N ILE A 69 0.27 6.65 8.76
CA ILE A 69 -0.28 7.36 7.60
C ILE A 69 -1.74 6.97 7.35
N LEU A 70 -2.09 5.68 7.45
CA LEU A 70 -3.48 5.23 7.34
C LEU A 70 -4.39 5.81 8.42
N ASN A 71 -3.89 5.98 9.64
CA ASN A 71 -4.66 6.58 10.72
C ASN A 71 -4.89 8.08 10.50
N GLU A 72 -3.86 8.82 10.06
CA GLU A 72 -3.99 10.22 9.66
C GLU A 72 -4.93 10.40 8.45
N PHE A 73 -4.97 9.40 7.56
CA PHE A 73 -5.86 9.38 6.40
C PHE A 73 -7.33 9.23 6.79
N LYS A 74 -7.64 8.47 7.85
CA LYS A 74 -9.01 8.22 8.31
C LYS A 74 -9.67 9.41 9.03
N VAL A 75 -8.87 10.35 9.55
CA VAL A 75 -9.34 11.47 10.39
C VAL A 75 -9.62 12.76 9.59
N GLY A 76 -9.09 12.86 8.36
CA GLY A 76 -9.21 14.05 7.52
C GLY A 76 -10.55 14.19 6.78
N SER A 77 -11.09 15.40 6.74
CA SER A 77 -12.23 15.77 5.89
C SER A 77 -11.87 16.98 5.04
N VAL A 78 -11.43 16.75 3.79
CA VAL A 78 -11.50 17.63 2.59
C VAL A 78 -10.50 17.09 1.54
N HIS A 79 -10.69 17.41 0.25
CA HIS A 79 -9.95 16.85 -0.89
C HIS A 79 -8.41 16.85 -0.71
N GLU A 80 -7.87 15.64 -0.54
CA GLU A 80 -6.56 15.35 0.05
C GLU A 80 -5.64 14.59 -0.93
N PHE A 81 -5.57 15.03 -2.19
CA PHE A 81 -4.65 14.46 -3.19
C PHE A 81 -3.20 14.40 -2.68
N ALA A 82 -2.78 15.41 -1.92
CA ALA A 82 -1.47 15.42 -1.28
C ALA A 82 -1.28 14.28 -0.26
N LYS A 83 -2.31 13.93 0.53
CA LYS A 83 -2.22 12.79 1.47
C LYS A 83 -2.18 11.46 0.73
N PHE A 84 -2.88 11.33 -0.39
CA PHE A 84 -2.77 10.15 -1.25
C PHE A 84 -1.35 9.99 -1.80
N SER A 85 -0.71 11.07 -2.26
CA SER A 85 0.67 11.01 -2.75
C SER A 85 1.67 10.62 -1.65
N VAL A 86 1.49 11.12 -0.42
CA VAL A 86 2.34 10.74 0.72
C VAL A 86 2.12 9.27 1.10
N ALA A 87 0.86 8.82 1.16
CA ALA A 87 0.54 7.41 1.44
C ALA A 87 1.12 6.45 0.40
N LEU A 88 0.99 6.80 -0.89
CA LEU A 88 1.54 5.97 -1.96
C LEU A 88 3.07 5.88 -1.88
N ARG A 89 3.74 6.99 -1.55
CA ARG A 89 5.20 7.01 -1.38
C ARG A 89 5.65 6.12 -0.21
N GLU A 90 5.01 6.23 0.94
CA GLU A 90 5.34 5.40 2.11
C GLU A 90 5.08 3.92 1.85
N LEU A 91 4.05 3.60 1.05
CA LEU A 91 3.79 2.23 0.63
C LEU A 91 4.88 1.67 -0.31
N VAL A 92 5.47 2.50 -1.19
CA VAL A 92 6.62 2.10 -2.02
C VAL A 92 7.85 1.73 -1.17
N LEU A 93 8.03 2.39 -0.02
CA LEU A 93 9.15 2.13 0.88
C LEU A 93 9.06 0.75 1.58
N LEU A 94 7.91 0.06 1.50
CA LEU A 94 7.77 -1.33 1.96
C LEU A 94 8.45 -2.34 1.04
N ASN A 95 8.86 -1.92 -0.17
CA ASN A 95 9.50 -2.77 -1.16
C ASN A 95 11.03 -2.56 -1.26
N LEU A 96 11.61 -1.66 -0.46
CA LEU A 96 13.04 -1.33 -0.43
C LEU A 96 13.73 -1.92 0.80
#